data_AF-A0A063Y3M3-F1
#
_entry.id   AF-A0A063Y3M3-F1
#
_cell.length_a   1.000
_cell.length_b   1.000
_cell.length_c   1.000
_cell.angle_alpha   90.00
_cell.angle_beta   90.00
_cell.angle_gamma   90.00
#
_symmetry.space_group_name_H-M   'P 1'
#
loop_
_entity.id
_entity.type
_entity.pdbx_description
1 polymer ?
#
loop_
_entity_poly.entity_id
_entity_poly.type
_entity_poly.pdbx_seq_one_letter_code
_entity_poly.pdbx_strand_id
1 'polypeptide(L)'
;MLNQLKVNTRLMALSLFPLLVLTVSYVIAIKDMRQLSLNTDSLYHDRVVPLRDLKVVADSYAVAVVDAFQKYRAEILTQDQLRAELNTASSQGTEAWARFMTTYMDAEEQRLANLVNQHLGSAQRLIQELLQSADRGELRSMDAKQFNTRLFEAFDPLSDAINALTDLQLTEASQLRHAAERQYMRDRNLFIVMGFMAVILTGLIAWRISASIQGPINRILQTITAIGRDSDLTLRTQVEGSDEFAVLGKAFNQLIGHFQQLINNLASASEQLAAAAEEMSAISTQVSGSARHQEDQTTMIATAINQMTAAISEVATHAQSASSSADQANEQPVRG
;
A
#
# COMPACT_ATOMS: atom_id res chain seq x y z
N MET A 1 -11.32 -11.84 15.58
CA MET A 1 -11.07 -12.21 14.17
C MET A 1 -9.61 -12.04 13.75
N LEU A 2 -8.93 -10.91 14.04
CA LEU A 2 -7.53 -10.72 13.62
C LEU A 2 -6.58 -11.80 14.15
N ASN A 3 -6.73 -12.23 15.42
CA ASN A 3 -5.90 -13.25 16.08
C ASN A 3 -6.00 -14.67 15.47
N GLN A 4 -6.83 -14.85 14.43
CA GLN A 4 -6.91 -16.10 13.66
C GLN A 4 -6.07 -16.06 12.37
N LEU A 5 -5.69 -14.87 11.91
CA LEU A 5 -4.91 -14.66 10.70
C LEU A 5 -3.42 -14.61 11.00
N LYS A 6 -2.59 -15.14 10.11
CA LYS A 6 -1.14 -15.02 10.19
C LYS A 6 -0.67 -13.56 10.16
N VAL A 7 0.42 -13.24 10.86
CA VAL A 7 1.02 -11.88 10.88
C VAL A 7 1.33 -11.42 9.46
N ASN A 8 1.87 -12.29 8.60
CA ASN A 8 2.15 -11.97 7.21
C ASN A 8 0.89 -11.51 6.45
N THR A 9 -0.23 -12.21 6.61
CA THR A 9 -1.51 -11.84 5.96
C THR A 9 -2.01 -10.48 6.43
N ARG A 10 -1.84 -10.16 7.72
CA ARG A 10 -2.20 -8.83 8.27
C ARG A 10 -1.34 -7.72 7.66
N LEU A 11 -0.02 -7.94 7.57
CA LEU A 11 0.92 -6.99 6.97
C LEU A 11 0.68 -6.79 5.48
N MET A 12 0.34 -7.86 4.74
CA MET A 12 -0.08 -7.75 3.34
C MET A 12 -1.35 -6.91 3.22
N ALA A 13 -2.35 -7.09 4.09
CA ALA A 13 -3.56 -6.25 4.04
C ALA A 13 -3.25 -4.76 4.27
N LEU A 14 -2.28 -4.45 5.14
CA LEU A 14 -1.84 -3.08 5.40
C LEU A 14 -1.20 -2.41 4.16
N SER A 15 -0.45 -3.17 3.35
CA SER A 15 0.18 -2.65 2.12
C SER A 15 -0.75 -2.69 0.91
N LEU A 16 -1.62 -3.69 0.81
CA LEU A 16 -2.52 -3.85 -0.35
C LEU A 16 -3.60 -2.77 -0.39
N PHE A 17 -4.13 -2.38 0.76
CA PHE A 17 -5.19 -1.37 0.85
C PHE A 17 -4.80 -0.01 0.25
N PRO A 18 -3.69 0.64 0.67
CA PRO A 18 -3.27 1.90 0.09
C PRO A 18 -2.88 1.75 -1.39
N LEU A 19 -2.28 0.62 -1.80
CA LEU A 19 -1.99 0.34 -3.21
C LEU A 19 -3.26 0.26 -4.07
N LEU A 20 -4.33 -0.36 -3.55
CA LEU A 20 -5.62 -0.42 -4.23
C LEU A 20 -6.23 0.97 -4.39
N VAL A 21 -6.23 1.78 -3.32
CA VAL A 21 -6.68 3.17 -3.37
C VAL A 21 -5.88 3.97 -4.42
N LEU A 22 -4.55 3.86 -4.40
CA LEU A 22 -3.69 4.52 -5.38
C LEU A 22 -4.00 4.08 -6.81
N THR A 23 -4.17 2.78 -7.04
CA THR A 23 -4.50 2.23 -8.36
C THR A 23 -5.84 2.76 -8.86
N VAL A 24 -6.87 2.76 -8.02
CA VAL A 24 -8.19 3.31 -8.36
C VAL A 24 -8.07 4.81 -8.67
N SER A 25 -7.34 5.57 -7.84
CA SER A 25 -7.13 7.00 -8.05
C SER A 25 -6.43 7.29 -9.38
N TYR A 26 -5.44 6.46 -9.75
CA TYR A 26 -4.69 6.57 -10.98
C TYR A 26 -5.56 6.30 -12.22
N VAL A 27 -6.41 5.27 -12.16
CA VAL A 27 -7.34 4.95 -13.25
C VAL A 27 -8.36 6.08 -13.46
N ILE A 28 -8.87 6.68 -12.38
CA ILE A 28 -9.79 7.83 -12.45
C ILE A 28 -9.05 9.02 -13.07
N ALA A 29 -7.84 9.34 -12.60
CA ALA A 29 -7.05 10.46 -13.12
C ALA A 29 -6.75 10.35 -14.64
N ILE A 30 -6.48 9.13 -15.14
CA ILE A 30 -6.29 8.92 -16.59
C ILE A 30 -7.58 9.20 -17.37
N LYS A 31 -8.74 8.76 -16.86
CA LYS A 31 -10.03 9.02 -17.51
C LYS A 31 -10.34 10.51 -17.56
N ASP A 32 -10.10 11.22 -16.46
CA ASP A 32 -10.32 12.66 -16.38
C ASP A 32 -9.39 13.42 -17.33
N MET A 33 -8.11 13.02 -17.41
CA MET A 33 -7.16 13.61 -18.35
C MET A 33 -7.58 13.38 -19.81
N ARG A 34 -8.09 12.20 -20.14
CA ARG A 34 -8.63 11.92 -21.48
C ARG A 34 -9.83 12.81 -21.80
N GLN A 35 -10.74 13.01 -20.85
CA GLN A 35 -11.89 13.89 -21.03
C GLN A 35 -11.46 15.35 -21.21
N LEU A 36 -10.49 15.82 -20.42
CA LEU A 36 -9.93 17.16 -20.55
C LEU A 36 -9.32 17.38 -21.94
N SER A 37 -8.59 16.39 -22.46
CA SER A 37 -8.03 16.44 -23.82
C SER A 37 -9.12 16.57 -24.87
N LEU A 38 -10.19 15.76 -24.78
CA LEU A 38 -11.32 15.80 -25.73
C LEU A 38 -12.07 17.14 -25.67
N ASN A 39 -12.31 17.67 -24.47
CA ASN A 39 -12.97 18.96 -24.30
C ASN A 39 -12.11 20.11 -24.86
N THR A 40 -10.78 20.03 -24.72
CA THR A 40 -9.85 21.02 -25.27
C THR A 40 -9.82 20.97 -26.80
N ASP A 41 -9.85 19.76 -27.36
CA ASP A 41 -9.91 19.54 -28.80
C ASP A 41 -11.18 20.11 -29.40
N SER A 42 -12.34 19.81 -28.80
CA SER A 42 -13.63 20.38 -29.20
C SER A 42 -13.68 21.91 -29.03
N LEU A 43 -13.17 22.46 -27.93
CA LEU A 43 -13.09 23.91 -27.74
C LEU A 43 -12.26 24.58 -28.86
N TYR A 44 -11.17 23.95 -29.29
CA TYR A 44 -10.32 24.48 -30.35
C TYR A 44 -10.98 24.33 -31.73
N HIS A 45 -11.35 23.11 -32.12
CA HIS A 45 -11.83 22.79 -33.46
C HIS A 45 -13.29 23.21 -33.71
N ASP A 46 -14.16 23.10 -32.71
CA ASP A 46 -15.60 23.34 -32.87
C ASP A 46 -16.00 24.77 -32.47
N ARG A 47 -15.13 25.54 -31.79
CA ARG A 47 -15.45 26.90 -31.32
C ARG A 47 -14.45 27.96 -31.76
N VAL A 48 -13.15 27.78 -31.50
CA VAL A 48 -12.13 28.80 -31.84
C VAL A 48 -11.86 28.90 -33.34
N VAL A 49 -11.72 27.77 -34.05
CA VAL A 49 -11.50 27.79 -35.51
C VAL A 49 -12.69 28.40 -36.27
N PRO A 50 -13.95 28.07 -35.95
CA PRO A 50 -15.13 28.70 -36.53
C PRO A 50 -15.18 30.22 -36.33
N LEU A 51 -14.79 30.72 -35.14
CA LEU A 51 -14.70 32.16 -34.88
C LEU A 51 -13.73 32.88 -35.83
N ARG A 52 -12.59 32.25 -36.17
CA ARG A 52 -11.66 32.79 -37.18
C ARG A 52 -12.35 32.88 -38.54
N ASP A 53 -13.05 31.84 -38.97
CA ASP A 53 -13.72 31.83 -40.27
C ASP A 53 -14.87 32.85 -40.32
N LEU A 54 -15.69 32.98 -39.27
CA LEU A 54 -16.70 34.04 -39.16
C LEU A 54 -16.09 35.44 -39.24
N LYS A 55 -14.94 35.67 -38.58
CA LYS A 55 -14.20 36.93 -38.69
C LYS A 55 -13.77 37.22 -40.13
N VAL A 56 -13.26 36.23 -40.86
CA VAL A 56 -12.87 36.40 -42.27
C VAL A 56 -14.08 36.76 -43.13
N VAL A 57 -15.25 36.15 -42.89
CA VAL A 57 -16.50 36.50 -43.58
C VAL A 57 -16.89 37.95 -43.29
N ALA A 58 -16.87 38.37 -42.03
CA ALA A 58 -17.17 39.74 -41.63
C ALA A 58 -16.19 40.75 -42.27
N ASP A 59 -14.88 40.51 -42.17
CA ASP A 59 -13.86 41.38 -42.75
C ASP A 59 -13.99 41.45 -44.29
N SER A 60 -14.37 40.35 -44.95
CA SER A 60 -14.56 40.32 -46.41
C SER A 60 -15.77 41.15 -46.86
N TYR A 61 -16.94 40.98 -46.23
CA TYR A 61 -18.17 41.62 -46.69
C TYR A 61 -18.46 42.96 -46.04
N ALA A 62 -18.27 43.09 -44.72
CA ALA A 62 -18.60 44.32 -43.98
C ALA A 62 -17.50 45.38 -44.08
N VAL A 63 -16.23 44.97 -44.29
CA VAL A 63 -15.11 45.89 -44.40
C VAL A 63 -14.64 46.00 -45.85
N ALA A 64 -14.10 44.94 -46.45
CA ALA A 64 -13.41 45.03 -47.73
C ALA A 64 -14.34 45.39 -48.91
N VAL A 65 -15.53 44.78 -49.00
CA VAL A 65 -16.49 45.11 -50.08
C VAL A 65 -17.02 46.53 -49.97
N VAL A 66 -17.40 46.95 -48.75
CA VAL A 66 -17.90 48.31 -48.48
C VAL A 66 -16.82 49.35 -48.80
N ASP A 67 -15.60 49.13 -48.31
CA ASP A 67 -14.43 50.00 -48.52
C ASP A 67 -14.05 50.10 -50.01
N ALA A 68 -14.06 48.98 -50.75
CA ALA A 68 -13.76 48.97 -52.18
C ALA A 68 -14.72 49.85 -52.99
N PHE A 69 -16.04 49.76 -52.73
CA PHE A 69 -17.01 50.63 -53.40
C PHE A 69 -16.85 52.10 -53.01
N GLN A 70 -16.57 52.40 -51.74
CA GLN A 70 -16.33 53.76 -51.28
C GLN A 70 -15.07 54.36 -51.92
N LYS A 71 -13.94 53.62 -51.93
CA LYS A 71 -12.69 54.03 -52.58
C LYS A 71 -12.86 54.24 -54.08
N TYR A 72 -13.64 53.39 -54.77
CA TYR A 72 -13.94 53.59 -56.18
C TYR A 72 -14.73 54.88 -56.44
N ARG A 73 -15.75 55.18 -55.60
CA ARG A 73 -16.52 56.44 -55.70
C ARG A 73 -15.70 57.67 -55.36
N ALA A 74 -14.72 57.53 -54.47
CA ALA A 74 -13.73 58.57 -54.15
C ALA A 74 -12.62 58.73 -55.20
N GLU A 75 -12.72 58.01 -56.34
CA GLU A 75 -11.74 58.01 -57.43
C GLU A 75 -10.33 57.53 -57.03
N ILE A 76 -10.22 56.82 -55.91
CA ILE A 76 -8.96 56.23 -55.43
C ILE A 76 -8.65 54.93 -56.20
N LEU A 77 -9.68 54.15 -56.55
CA LEU A 77 -9.55 52.90 -57.31
C LEU A 77 -10.03 53.05 -58.75
N THR A 78 -9.33 52.37 -59.66
CA THR A 78 -9.83 52.13 -61.02
C THR A 78 -10.92 51.06 -61.02
N GLN A 79 -11.66 50.95 -62.12
CA GLN A 79 -12.72 49.94 -62.28
C GLN A 79 -12.16 48.50 -62.27
N ASP A 80 -11.00 48.27 -62.89
CA ASP A 80 -10.33 46.97 -62.86
C ASP A 80 -9.86 46.61 -61.44
N GLN A 81 -9.33 47.60 -60.70
CA GLN A 81 -8.93 47.41 -59.30
C GLN A 81 -10.15 47.13 -58.40
N LEU A 82 -11.26 47.85 -58.57
CA LEU A 82 -12.52 47.57 -57.88
C LEU A 82 -12.96 46.13 -58.10
N ARG A 83 -12.98 45.67 -59.37
CA ARG A 83 -13.38 44.30 -59.69
C ARG A 83 -12.43 43.27 -59.08
N ALA A 84 -11.13 43.52 -59.09
CA ALA A 84 -10.14 42.65 -58.48
C ALA A 84 -10.30 42.56 -56.94
N GLU A 85 -10.47 43.69 -56.26
CA GLU A 85 -10.69 43.73 -54.81
C GLU A 85 -11.99 43.04 -54.41
N LEU A 86 -13.10 43.31 -55.12
CA LEU A 86 -14.40 42.68 -54.85
C LEU A 86 -14.39 41.18 -55.10
N ASN A 87 -13.73 40.71 -56.17
CA ASN A 87 -13.58 39.28 -56.44
C ASN A 87 -12.74 38.59 -55.36
N THR A 88 -11.65 39.23 -54.93
CA THR A 88 -10.79 38.69 -53.87
C THR A 88 -11.54 38.58 -52.54
N ALA A 89 -12.18 39.66 -52.11
CA ALA A 89 -12.97 39.70 -50.88
C ALA A 89 -14.13 38.69 -50.94
N SER A 90 -14.87 38.64 -52.04
CA SER A 90 -16.00 37.71 -52.18
C SER A 90 -15.54 36.24 -52.19
N SER A 91 -14.41 35.91 -52.83
CA SER A 91 -13.85 34.55 -52.82
C SER A 91 -13.42 34.15 -51.41
N GLN A 92 -12.66 35.00 -50.72
CA GLN A 92 -12.19 34.75 -49.35
C GLN A 92 -13.35 34.57 -48.37
N GLY A 93 -14.36 35.45 -48.44
CA GLY A 93 -15.56 35.36 -47.63
C GLY A 93 -16.36 34.09 -47.92
N THR A 94 -16.54 33.73 -49.20
CA THR A 94 -17.28 32.52 -49.58
C THR A 94 -16.55 31.24 -49.15
N GLU A 95 -15.22 31.19 -49.30
CA GLU A 95 -14.41 30.05 -48.87
C GLU A 95 -14.40 29.90 -47.34
N ALA A 96 -14.28 30.99 -46.60
CA ALA A 96 -14.36 30.98 -45.15
C ALA A 96 -15.74 30.53 -44.66
N TRP A 97 -16.80 31.04 -45.29
CA TRP A 97 -18.16 30.61 -45.01
C TRP A 97 -18.39 29.12 -45.32
N ALA A 98 -17.86 28.63 -46.43
CA ALA A 98 -17.94 27.22 -46.79
C ALA A 98 -17.24 26.32 -45.77
N ARG A 99 -16.05 26.72 -45.26
CA ARG A 99 -15.38 25.98 -44.18
C ARG A 99 -16.20 25.97 -42.89
N PHE A 100 -16.75 27.12 -42.50
CA PHE A 100 -17.62 27.23 -41.34
C PHE A 100 -18.85 26.29 -41.45
N MET A 101 -19.49 26.22 -42.62
CA MET A 101 -20.64 25.33 -42.85
C MET A 101 -20.32 23.83 -42.81
N THR A 102 -19.05 23.43 -42.74
CA THR A 102 -18.65 22.01 -42.58
C THR A 102 -18.47 21.58 -41.12
N THR A 103 -18.56 22.51 -40.17
CA THR A 103 -18.40 22.21 -38.75
C THR A 103 -19.65 21.54 -38.19
N TYR A 104 -19.53 20.93 -37.01
CA TYR A 104 -20.70 20.54 -36.25
C TYR A 104 -21.50 21.79 -35.86
N MET A 105 -22.82 21.72 -35.97
CA MET A 105 -23.76 22.80 -35.64
C MET A 105 -24.94 22.25 -34.86
N ASP A 106 -25.33 22.95 -33.80
CA ASP A 106 -26.58 22.73 -33.11
C ASP A 106 -27.77 23.40 -33.84
N ALA A 107 -28.98 23.27 -33.27
CA ALA A 107 -30.20 23.80 -33.88
C ALA A 107 -30.22 25.33 -33.99
N GLU A 108 -29.61 26.04 -33.04
CA GLU A 108 -29.58 27.51 -33.02
C GLU A 108 -28.48 28.03 -33.93
N GLU A 109 -27.31 27.38 -33.96
CA GLU A 109 -26.24 27.64 -34.92
C GLU A 109 -26.74 27.48 -36.35
N GLN A 110 -27.49 26.40 -36.64
CA GLN A 110 -28.09 26.18 -37.96
C GLN A 110 -29.10 27.27 -38.32
N ARG A 111 -29.90 27.73 -37.36
CA ARG A 111 -30.90 28.79 -37.58
C ARG A 111 -30.22 30.10 -37.95
N LEU A 112 -29.18 30.50 -37.21
CA LEU A 112 -28.40 31.70 -37.50
C LEU A 112 -27.59 31.57 -38.79
N ALA A 113 -27.03 30.39 -39.09
CA ALA A 113 -26.33 30.14 -40.34
C ALA A 113 -27.24 30.27 -41.56
N ASN A 114 -28.50 29.83 -41.46
CA ASN A 114 -29.50 30.05 -42.51
C ASN A 114 -29.82 31.54 -42.70
N LEU A 115 -29.86 32.32 -41.62
CA LEU A 115 -30.04 33.77 -41.69
C LEU A 115 -28.85 34.45 -42.38
N VAL A 116 -27.62 34.06 -42.05
CA VAL A 116 -26.41 34.53 -42.74
C VAL A 116 -26.45 34.18 -44.22
N ASN A 117 -26.85 32.96 -44.60
CA ASN A 117 -27.00 32.56 -46.00
C ASN A 117 -28.00 33.46 -46.76
N GLN A 118 -29.13 33.80 -46.13
CA GLN A 118 -30.13 34.68 -46.72
C GLN A 118 -29.56 36.09 -46.97
N HIS A 119 -28.86 36.65 -45.98
CA HIS A 119 -28.26 37.98 -46.11
C HIS A 119 -27.05 38.01 -47.04
N LEU A 120 -26.23 36.95 -47.07
CA LEU A 120 -25.15 36.78 -48.06
C LEU A 120 -25.70 36.81 -49.48
N GLY A 121 -26.80 36.10 -49.75
CA GLY A 121 -27.43 36.13 -51.07
C GLY A 121 -27.92 37.53 -51.47
N SER A 122 -28.47 38.30 -50.53
CA SER A 122 -28.87 39.69 -50.76
C SER A 122 -27.67 40.62 -50.98
N ALA A 123 -26.61 40.50 -50.17
CA ALA A 123 -25.38 41.27 -50.34
C ALA A 123 -24.71 40.98 -51.69
N GLN A 124 -24.60 39.70 -52.08
CA GLN A 124 -24.04 39.29 -53.38
C GLN A 124 -24.83 39.86 -54.56
N ARG A 125 -26.17 39.88 -54.50
CA ARG A 125 -27.00 40.54 -55.53
C ARG A 125 -26.69 42.04 -55.62
N LEU A 126 -26.61 42.73 -54.49
CA LEU A 126 -26.27 44.16 -54.47
C LEU A 126 -24.86 44.42 -55.04
N ILE A 127 -23.87 43.59 -54.69
CA ILE A 127 -22.50 43.69 -55.24
C ILE A 127 -22.54 43.64 -56.77
N GLN A 128 -23.29 42.70 -57.35
CA GLN A 128 -23.44 42.57 -58.80
C GLN A 128 -24.16 43.77 -59.42
N GLU A 129 -25.22 44.27 -58.80
CA GLU A 129 -25.94 45.47 -59.26
C GLU A 129 -25.05 46.72 -59.25
N LEU A 130 -24.26 46.92 -58.18
CA LEU A 130 -23.36 48.06 -58.05
C LEU A 130 -22.16 47.94 -59.01
N LEU A 131 -21.63 46.74 -59.24
CA LEU A 131 -20.61 46.49 -60.27
C LEU A 131 -21.12 46.82 -61.67
N GLN A 132 -22.34 46.39 -62.03
CA GLN A 132 -22.94 46.76 -63.32
C GLN A 132 -23.16 48.27 -63.45
N SER A 133 -23.51 48.94 -62.34
CA SER A 133 -23.66 50.40 -62.31
C SER A 133 -22.30 51.11 -62.43
N ALA A 134 -21.23 50.53 -61.90
CA ALA A 134 -19.86 51.00 -62.11
C ALA A 134 -19.44 50.83 -63.59
N ASP A 135 -19.80 49.71 -64.20
CA ASP A 135 -19.53 49.43 -65.62
C ASP A 135 -20.21 50.41 -66.58
N ARG A 136 -21.39 50.93 -66.21
CA ARG A 136 -22.08 51.99 -66.95
C ARG A 136 -21.62 53.41 -66.60
N GLY A 137 -20.69 53.58 -65.65
CA GLY A 137 -20.24 54.88 -65.15
C GLY A 137 -21.22 55.60 -64.23
N GLU A 138 -22.36 54.99 -63.90
CA GLU A 138 -23.45 55.59 -63.11
C GLU A 138 -23.15 55.61 -61.61
N LEU A 139 -22.30 54.70 -61.13
CA LEU A 139 -22.03 54.53 -59.70
C LEU A 139 -21.36 55.76 -59.06
N ARG A 140 -20.51 56.48 -59.80
CA ARG A 140 -19.87 57.72 -59.32
C ARG A 140 -20.86 58.87 -59.20
N SER A 141 -21.79 58.97 -60.14
CA SER A 141 -22.84 59.99 -60.16
C SER A 141 -24.02 59.70 -59.23
N MET A 142 -24.10 58.51 -58.65
CA MET A 142 -25.17 58.16 -57.70
C MET A 142 -25.14 59.09 -56.49
N ASP A 143 -26.30 59.50 -56.01
CA ASP A 143 -26.41 60.31 -54.78
C ASP A 143 -25.76 59.57 -53.59
N ALA A 144 -24.97 60.30 -52.80
CA ALA A 144 -24.20 59.71 -51.71
C ALA A 144 -25.10 59.12 -50.61
N LYS A 145 -26.23 59.75 -50.31
CA LYS A 145 -27.19 59.24 -49.33
C LYS A 145 -27.86 57.97 -49.86
N GLN A 146 -28.34 58.00 -51.10
CA GLN A 146 -28.94 56.83 -51.75
C GLN A 146 -27.98 55.63 -51.80
N PHE A 147 -26.72 55.85 -52.19
CA PHE A 147 -25.71 54.80 -52.23
C PHE A 147 -25.45 54.21 -50.84
N ASN A 148 -25.20 55.06 -49.84
CA ASN A 148 -24.89 54.61 -48.48
C ASN A 148 -26.07 53.85 -47.87
N THR A 149 -27.31 54.33 -48.07
CA THR A 149 -28.52 53.64 -47.60
C THR A 149 -28.62 52.25 -48.19
N ARG A 150 -28.46 52.10 -49.52
CA ARG A 150 -28.50 50.77 -50.17
C ARG A 150 -27.42 49.84 -49.65
N LEU A 151 -26.22 50.36 -49.40
CA LEU A 151 -25.11 49.58 -48.89
C LEU A 151 -25.40 49.09 -47.47
N PHE A 152 -25.74 49.98 -46.55
CA PHE A 152 -26.04 49.61 -45.16
C PHE A 152 -27.28 48.70 -45.05
N GLU A 153 -28.35 48.94 -45.80
CA GLU A 153 -29.54 48.07 -45.80
C GLU A 153 -29.25 46.61 -46.22
N ALA A 154 -28.20 46.38 -47.02
CA ALA A 154 -27.81 45.04 -47.43
C ALA A 154 -26.74 44.41 -46.53
N PHE A 155 -25.78 45.20 -46.04
CA PHE A 155 -24.62 44.71 -45.29
C PHE A 155 -24.79 44.74 -43.76
N ASP A 156 -25.63 45.63 -43.21
CA ASP A 156 -25.87 45.68 -41.76
C ASP A 156 -26.58 44.40 -41.27
N PRO A 157 -27.67 43.90 -41.90
CA PRO A 157 -28.30 42.66 -41.46
C PRO A 157 -27.39 41.43 -41.59
N LEU A 158 -26.49 41.42 -42.58
CA LEU A 158 -25.47 40.38 -42.71
C LEU A 158 -24.47 40.45 -41.55
N SER A 159 -23.98 41.65 -41.23
CA SER A 159 -23.05 41.88 -40.13
C SER A 159 -23.67 41.50 -38.79
N ASP A 160 -24.92 41.88 -38.56
CA ASP A 160 -25.68 41.52 -37.37
C ASP A 160 -25.87 40.00 -37.22
N ALA A 161 -26.18 39.31 -38.32
CA ALA A 161 -26.32 37.86 -38.31
C ALA A 161 -24.99 37.14 -38.02
N ILE A 162 -23.86 37.62 -38.58
CA ILE A 162 -22.52 37.08 -38.31
C ILE A 162 -22.11 37.38 -36.85
N ASN A 163 -22.41 38.57 -36.34
CA ASN A 163 -22.15 38.94 -34.95
C ASN A 163 -22.95 38.08 -33.98
N ALA A 164 -24.25 37.88 -34.24
CA ALA A 164 -25.08 36.99 -33.42
C ALA A 164 -24.53 35.56 -33.38
N LEU A 165 -24.01 35.06 -34.50
CA LEU A 165 -23.39 33.74 -34.58
C LEU A 165 -22.04 33.70 -33.85
N THR A 166 -21.25 34.77 -33.94
CA THR A 166 -19.98 34.93 -33.21
C THR A 166 -20.23 34.94 -31.69
N ASP A 167 -21.25 35.68 -31.24
CA ASP A 167 -21.64 35.74 -29.83
C ASP A 167 -22.14 34.40 -29.30
N LEU A 168 -22.85 33.63 -30.14
CA LEU A 168 -23.26 32.27 -29.83
C LEU A 168 -22.04 31.36 -29.61
N GLN A 169 -21.07 31.36 -30.53
CA GLN A 169 -19.82 30.59 -30.39
C GLN A 169 -19.05 30.94 -29.11
N LEU A 170 -18.96 32.23 -28.77
CA LEU A 170 -18.31 32.68 -27.54
C LEU A 170 -19.07 32.25 -26.28
N THR A 171 -20.41 32.26 -26.35
CA THR A 171 -21.27 31.81 -25.25
C THR A 171 -21.11 30.31 -25.01
N GLU A 172 -21.12 29.50 -26.06
CA GLU A 172 -20.89 28.06 -25.96
C GLU A 172 -19.50 27.71 -25.45
N ALA A 173 -18.45 28.39 -25.94
CA ALA A 173 -17.09 28.25 -25.44
C ALA A 173 -17.00 28.58 -23.93
N SER A 174 -17.71 29.62 -23.47
CA SER A 174 -17.79 29.98 -22.05
C SER A 174 -18.52 28.92 -21.22
N GLN A 175 -19.62 28.36 -21.74
CA GLN A 175 -20.36 27.28 -21.07
C GLN A 175 -19.51 26.01 -20.94
N LEU A 176 -18.81 25.62 -22.00
CA LEU A 176 -17.85 24.50 -21.99
C LEU A 176 -16.76 24.70 -20.94
N ARG A 177 -16.20 25.92 -20.87
CA ARG A 177 -15.21 26.28 -19.84
C ARG A 177 -15.78 26.16 -18.43
N HIS A 178 -16.96 26.73 -18.15
CA HIS A 178 -17.56 26.63 -16.82
C HIS A 178 -17.96 25.20 -16.45
N ALA A 179 -18.38 24.39 -17.42
CA ALA A 179 -18.60 22.96 -17.21
C ALA A 179 -17.30 22.24 -16.82
N ALA A 180 -16.19 22.54 -17.50
CA ALA A 180 -14.87 22.02 -17.17
C ALA A 180 -14.38 22.47 -15.78
N GLU A 181 -14.61 23.73 -15.39
CA GLU A 181 -14.29 24.25 -14.05
C GLU A 181 -15.09 23.52 -12.95
N ARG A 182 -16.40 23.32 -13.15
CA ARG A 182 -17.24 22.56 -12.21
C ARG A 182 -16.81 21.10 -12.08
N GLN A 183 -16.49 20.47 -13.21
CA GLN A 183 -15.95 19.12 -13.27
C GLN A 183 -14.64 19.04 -12.47
N TYR A 184 -13.69 19.95 -12.73
CA TYR A 184 -12.43 20.03 -12.00
C TYR A 184 -12.63 20.18 -10.49
N MET A 185 -13.51 21.09 -10.05
CA MET A 185 -13.78 21.30 -8.62
C MET A 185 -14.36 20.05 -7.96
N ARG A 186 -15.26 19.33 -8.65
CA ARG A 186 -15.82 18.07 -8.17
C ARG A 186 -14.75 16.99 -8.05
N ASP A 187 -13.95 16.80 -9.10
CA ASP A 187 -12.94 15.75 -9.15
C ASP A 187 -11.83 16.03 -8.11
N ARG A 188 -11.39 17.29 -7.98
CA ARG A 188 -10.48 17.73 -6.90
C ARG A 188 -11.02 17.38 -5.52
N ASN A 189 -12.27 17.74 -5.23
CA ASN A 189 -12.88 17.46 -3.92
C ASN A 189 -13.00 15.95 -3.68
N LEU A 190 -13.32 15.16 -4.71
CA LEU A 190 -13.35 13.70 -4.64
C LEU A 190 -11.98 13.12 -4.31
N PHE A 191 -10.90 13.59 -4.95
CA PHE A 191 -9.53 13.17 -4.62
C PHE A 191 -9.12 13.56 -3.20
N ILE A 192 -9.48 14.76 -2.73
CA ILE A 192 -9.20 15.20 -1.35
C ILE A 192 -9.90 14.28 -0.34
N VAL A 193 -11.21 14.03 -0.52
CA VAL A 193 -11.98 13.16 0.38
C VAL A 193 -11.46 11.73 0.34
N MET A 194 -11.17 11.20 -0.85
CA MET A 194 -10.62 9.86 -1.03
C MET A 194 -9.25 9.72 -0.37
N GLY A 195 -8.35 10.69 -0.54
CA GLY A 195 -7.04 10.72 0.08
C GLY A 195 -7.12 10.79 1.61
N PHE A 196 -7.98 11.67 2.14
CA PHE A 196 -8.19 11.80 3.58
C PHE A 196 -8.77 10.51 4.19
N MET A 197 -9.78 9.92 3.55
CA MET A 197 -10.35 8.63 3.96
C MET A 197 -9.33 7.50 3.91
N ALA A 198 -8.47 7.48 2.88
CA ALA A 198 -7.42 6.47 2.76
C ALA A 198 -6.41 6.57 3.90
N VAL A 199 -6.00 7.78 4.29
CA VAL A 199 -5.10 8.02 5.44
C VAL A 199 -5.75 7.55 6.74
N ILE A 200 -7.00 7.94 7.00
CA ILE A 200 -7.74 7.53 8.20
C ILE A 200 -7.87 6.01 8.28
N LEU A 201 -8.34 5.38 7.20
CA LEU A 201 -8.57 3.93 7.16
C LEU A 201 -7.25 3.16 7.29
N THR A 202 -6.19 3.58 6.59
CA THR A 202 -4.87 2.96 6.71
C THR A 202 -4.32 3.13 8.11
N GLY A 203 -4.46 4.31 8.73
CA GLY A 203 -4.07 4.56 10.11
C GLY A 203 -4.83 3.67 11.11
N LEU A 204 -6.14 3.51 10.94
CA LEU A 204 -6.97 2.65 11.78
C LEU A 204 -6.59 1.17 11.64
N ILE A 205 -6.36 0.71 10.40
CA ILE A 205 -5.88 -0.66 10.11
C ILE A 205 -4.50 -0.87 10.75
N ALA A 206 -3.57 0.06 10.56
CA ALA A 206 -2.23 0.01 11.14
C ALA A 206 -2.29 -0.06 12.67
N TRP A 207 -3.09 0.79 13.31
CA TRP A 207 -3.28 0.79 14.76
C TRP A 207 -3.85 -0.54 15.27
N ARG A 208 -4.87 -1.09 14.61
CA ARG A 208 -5.46 -2.40 14.95
C ARG A 208 -4.46 -3.55 14.80
N ILE A 209 -3.67 -3.56 13.71
CA ILE A 209 -2.64 -4.58 13.48
C ILE A 209 -1.55 -4.46 14.54
N SER A 210 -1.07 -3.25 14.81
CA SER A 210 -0.06 -2.98 15.83
C SER A 210 -0.48 -3.49 17.21
N ALA A 211 -1.71 -3.17 17.64
CA ALA A 211 -2.27 -3.69 18.89
C ALA A 211 -2.39 -5.23 18.90
N SER A 212 -2.74 -5.85 17.77
CA SER A 212 -2.85 -7.31 17.64
C SER A 212 -1.51 -8.05 17.71
N ILE A 213 -0.39 -7.34 17.48
CA ILE A 213 0.96 -7.90 17.51
C ILE A 213 1.61 -7.63 18.87
N GLN A 214 1.57 -6.38 19.35
CA GLN A 214 2.24 -5.99 20.59
C GLN A 214 1.63 -6.66 21.82
N GLY A 215 0.30 -6.84 21.86
CA GLY A 215 -0.38 -7.46 22.99
C GLY A 215 0.14 -8.87 23.32
N PRO A 216 0.04 -9.84 22.38
CA PRO A 216 0.53 -11.20 22.59
C PRO A 216 2.04 -11.27 22.89
N ILE A 217 2.86 -10.49 22.18
CA ILE A 217 4.32 -10.45 22.42
C ILE A 217 4.60 -10.01 23.87
N ASN A 218 3.98 -8.93 24.33
CA ASN A 218 4.18 -8.41 25.67
C ASN A 218 3.72 -9.40 26.74
N ARG A 219 2.61 -10.12 26.53
CA ARG A 219 2.14 -11.17 27.46
C ARG A 219 3.17 -12.30 27.60
N ILE A 220 3.69 -12.82 26.49
CA ILE A 220 4.70 -13.88 26.51
C ILE A 220 5.98 -13.38 27.20
N LEU A 221 6.44 -12.17 26.86
CA LEU A 221 7.62 -11.56 27.45
C LEU A 221 7.46 -11.36 28.97
N GLN A 222 6.30 -10.91 29.43
CA GLN A 222 5.98 -10.77 30.85
C GLN A 222 6.05 -12.11 31.58
N THR A 223 5.47 -13.18 31.02
CA THR A 223 5.56 -14.52 31.61
C THR A 223 7.00 -15.02 31.68
N ILE A 224 7.78 -14.88 30.60
CA ILE A 224 9.19 -15.27 30.57
C ILE A 224 9.98 -14.51 31.64
N THR A 225 9.77 -13.20 31.75
CA THR A 225 10.48 -12.35 32.71
C THR A 225 10.11 -12.73 34.15
N ALA A 226 8.83 -13.02 34.42
CA ALA A 226 8.37 -13.45 35.74
C ALA A 226 8.99 -14.80 36.14
N ILE A 227 9.00 -15.79 35.23
CA ILE A 227 9.65 -17.09 35.48
C ILE A 227 11.14 -16.90 35.73
N GLY A 228 11.84 -16.10 34.93
CA GLY A 228 13.27 -15.85 35.10
C GLY A 228 13.61 -15.15 36.41
N ARG A 229 12.72 -14.27 36.91
CA ARG A 229 12.91 -13.56 38.18
C ARG A 229 12.61 -14.44 39.39
N ASP A 230 11.49 -15.14 39.37
CA ASP A 230 10.93 -15.80 40.56
C ASP A 230 11.22 -17.31 40.58
N SER A 231 11.81 -17.85 39.50
CA SER A 231 12.02 -19.31 39.28
C SER A 231 10.73 -20.14 39.38
N ASP A 232 9.58 -19.50 39.24
CA ASP A 232 8.27 -20.13 39.34
C ASP A 232 7.89 -20.80 38.02
N LEU A 233 8.23 -22.08 37.89
CA LEU A 233 7.89 -22.92 36.73
C LEU A 233 6.41 -23.32 36.68
N THR A 234 5.54 -22.83 37.57
CA THR A 234 4.09 -23.08 37.50
C THR A 234 3.37 -22.07 36.58
N LEU A 235 3.98 -20.92 36.31
CA LEU A 235 3.42 -19.90 35.43
C LEU A 235 3.29 -20.40 33.99
N ARG A 236 2.19 -20.02 33.33
CA ARG A 236 1.90 -20.33 31.93
C ARG A 236 1.45 -19.07 31.21
N THR A 237 1.83 -18.94 29.95
CA THR A 237 1.36 -17.84 29.12
C THR A 237 -0.04 -18.16 28.56
N GLN A 238 -0.91 -17.16 28.49
CA GLN A 238 -2.25 -17.33 27.95
C GLN A 238 -2.17 -17.46 26.43
N VAL A 239 -2.69 -18.55 25.90
CA VAL A 239 -2.73 -18.83 24.46
C VAL A 239 -4.11 -18.49 23.92
N GLU A 240 -4.19 -17.46 23.08
CA GLU A 240 -5.41 -17.06 22.38
C GLU A 240 -5.17 -17.05 20.87
N GLY A 241 -6.15 -17.52 20.10
CA GLY A 241 -6.09 -17.49 18.64
C GLY A 241 -5.38 -18.69 18.00
N SER A 242 -5.01 -18.51 16.73
CA SER A 242 -4.40 -19.56 15.88
C SER A 242 -3.26 -19.01 15.01
N ASP A 243 -2.72 -17.85 15.38
CA ASP A 243 -1.61 -17.19 14.68
C ASP A 243 -0.25 -17.69 15.20
N GLU A 244 0.83 -17.08 14.68
CA GLU A 244 2.20 -17.39 15.06
C GLU A 244 2.47 -17.20 16.56
N PHE A 245 1.77 -16.26 17.22
CA PHE A 245 1.92 -16.02 18.65
C PHE A 245 1.22 -17.08 19.49
N ALA A 246 0.06 -17.59 19.03
CA ALA A 246 -0.59 -18.73 19.65
C ALA A 246 0.28 -19.99 19.57
N VAL A 247 0.92 -20.23 18.42
CA VAL A 247 1.89 -21.34 18.26
C VAL A 247 3.08 -21.16 19.20
N LEU A 248 3.65 -19.95 19.26
CA LEU A 248 4.78 -19.63 20.15
C LEU A 248 4.41 -19.85 21.62
N GLY A 249 3.25 -19.37 22.07
CA GLY A 249 2.78 -19.53 23.44
C GLY A 249 2.56 -20.99 23.82
N LYS A 250 2.02 -21.83 22.90
CA LYS A 250 1.89 -23.28 23.11
C LYS A 250 3.25 -23.95 23.25
N ALA A 251 4.18 -23.67 22.34
CA ALA A 251 5.53 -24.22 22.37
C ALA A 251 6.27 -23.81 23.66
N PHE A 252 6.11 -22.56 24.09
CA PHE A 252 6.66 -22.07 25.35
C PHE A 252 6.10 -22.80 26.57
N ASN A 253 4.77 -22.94 26.67
CA ASN A 253 4.14 -23.67 27.77
C ASN A 253 4.58 -25.14 27.83
N GLN A 254 4.77 -25.77 26.67
CA GLN A 254 5.29 -27.14 26.58
C GLN A 254 6.75 -27.24 27.06
N LEU A 255 7.60 -26.26 26.73
CA LEU A 255 8.98 -26.19 27.20
C LEU A 255 9.04 -26.07 28.74
N ILE A 256 8.26 -25.17 29.33
CA ILE A 256 8.20 -25.02 30.79
C ILE A 256 7.66 -26.30 31.47
N GLY A 257 6.68 -26.97 30.85
CA GLY A 257 6.18 -28.27 31.32
C GLY A 257 7.28 -29.34 31.39
N HIS A 258 8.15 -29.41 30.38
CA HIS A 258 9.30 -30.33 30.41
C HIS A 258 10.32 -29.95 31.50
N PHE A 259 10.62 -28.66 31.69
CA PHE A 259 11.49 -28.24 32.78
C PHE A 259 10.92 -28.62 34.15
N GLN A 260 9.63 -28.45 34.38
CA GLN A 260 8.98 -28.86 35.61
C GLN A 260 9.11 -30.37 35.86
N GLN A 261 8.93 -31.20 34.82
CA GLN A 261 9.13 -32.65 34.90
C GLN A 261 10.59 -33.01 35.22
N LEU A 262 11.56 -32.34 34.58
CA LEU A 262 12.99 -32.56 34.85
C LEU A 262 13.36 -32.24 36.30
N ILE A 263 12.83 -31.14 36.86
CA ILE A 263 13.06 -30.78 38.27
C ILE A 263 12.43 -31.81 39.22
N ASN A 264 11.23 -32.30 38.93
CA ASN A 264 10.59 -33.35 39.74
C ASN A 264 11.38 -34.67 39.71
N ASN A 265 11.89 -35.05 38.54
CA ASN A 265 12.72 -36.23 38.40
C ASN A 265 14.05 -36.07 39.16
N LEU A 266 14.66 -34.88 39.12
CA LEU A 266 15.89 -34.58 39.86
C LEU A 266 15.67 -34.60 41.38
N ALA A 267 14.53 -34.10 41.86
CA ALA A 267 14.14 -34.18 43.26
C ALA A 267 13.98 -35.63 43.71
N SER A 268 13.27 -36.44 42.92
CA SER A 268 13.07 -37.88 43.20
C SER A 268 14.40 -38.65 43.21
N ALA A 269 15.30 -38.36 42.25
CA ALA A 269 16.62 -38.97 42.21
C ALA A 269 17.49 -38.57 43.41
N SER A 270 17.39 -37.31 43.86
CA SER A 270 18.09 -36.83 45.07
C SER A 270 17.57 -37.52 46.34
N GLU A 271 16.26 -37.77 46.44
CA GLU A 271 15.66 -38.49 47.57
C GLU A 271 16.09 -39.96 47.61
N GLN A 272 16.10 -40.64 46.45
CA GLN A 272 16.65 -41.99 46.33
C GLN A 272 18.13 -42.06 46.70
N LEU A 273 18.92 -41.07 46.28
CA LEU A 273 20.33 -40.98 46.63
C LEU A 273 20.52 -40.78 48.14
N ALA A 274 19.69 -39.95 48.79
CA ALA A 274 19.71 -39.75 50.23
C ALA A 274 19.39 -41.04 50.99
N ALA A 275 18.33 -41.75 50.59
CA ALA A 275 17.96 -43.04 51.18
C ALA A 275 19.06 -44.10 51.02
N ALA A 276 19.67 -44.20 49.84
CA ALA A 276 20.79 -45.11 49.60
C ALA A 276 22.02 -44.75 50.45
N ALA A 277 22.27 -43.46 50.70
CA ALA A 277 23.35 -43.01 51.57
C ALA A 277 23.08 -43.36 53.05
N GLU A 278 21.82 -43.26 53.51
CA GLU A 278 21.41 -43.70 54.85
C GLU A 278 21.59 -45.22 55.02
N GLU A 279 21.16 -46.01 54.04
CA GLU A 279 21.34 -47.46 54.04
C GLU A 279 22.82 -47.86 54.05
N MET A 280 23.66 -47.19 53.25
CA MET A 280 25.11 -47.38 53.25
C MET A 280 25.74 -47.06 54.61
N SER A 281 25.26 -46.02 55.28
CA SER A 281 25.73 -45.64 56.62
C SER A 281 25.37 -46.69 57.68
N ALA A 282 24.14 -47.22 57.62
CA ALA A 282 23.69 -48.31 58.48
C ALA A 282 24.52 -49.58 58.26
N ILE A 283 24.74 -49.98 56.99
CA ILE A 283 25.58 -51.12 56.64
C ILE A 283 27.01 -50.92 57.14
N SER A 284 27.60 -49.73 56.94
CA SER A 284 28.94 -49.42 57.42
C SER A 284 29.07 -49.54 58.95
N THR A 285 28.04 -49.10 59.68
CA THR A 285 27.97 -49.24 61.15
C THR A 285 27.89 -50.70 61.56
N GLN A 286 27.07 -51.50 60.88
CA GLN A 286 26.96 -52.94 61.12
C GLN A 286 28.28 -53.69 60.82
N VAL A 287 28.94 -53.34 59.71
CA VAL A 287 30.25 -53.89 59.34
C VAL A 287 31.30 -53.53 60.40
N SER A 288 31.34 -52.28 60.87
CA SER A 288 32.24 -51.88 61.95
C SER A 288 31.97 -52.66 63.25
N GLY A 289 30.71 -52.90 63.61
CA GLY A 289 30.35 -53.72 64.76
C GLY A 289 30.78 -55.18 64.59
N SER A 290 30.57 -55.76 63.41
CA SER A 290 30.97 -57.14 63.10
C SER A 290 32.49 -57.30 63.10
N ALA A 291 33.23 -56.30 62.61
CA ALA A 291 34.69 -56.29 62.64
C ALA A 291 35.23 -56.27 64.08
N ARG A 292 34.62 -55.50 65.00
CA ARG A 292 34.96 -55.54 66.43
C ARG A 292 34.69 -56.92 67.05
N HIS A 293 33.54 -57.53 66.75
CA HIS A 293 33.28 -58.90 67.22
C HIS A 293 34.30 -59.92 66.69
N GLN A 294 34.72 -59.79 65.44
CA GLN A 294 35.75 -60.64 64.86
C GLN A 294 37.12 -60.41 65.51
N GLU A 295 37.47 -59.17 65.85
CA GLU A 295 38.67 -58.82 66.63
C GLU A 295 38.65 -59.49 68.01
N ASP A 296 37.53 -59.42 68.73
CA ASP A 296 37.35 -60.09 70.03
C ASP A 296 37.51 -61.62 69.91
N GLN A 297 36.89 -62.23 68.90
CA GLN A 297 37.03 -63.66 68.63
C GLN A 297 38.47 -64.04 68.31
N THR A 298 39.17 -63.22 67.52
CA THR A 298 40.58 -63.44 67.20
C THR A 298 41.46 -63.35 68.44
N THR A 299 41.15 -62.42 69.36
CA THR A 299 41.83 -62.28 70.66
C THR A 299 41.59 -63.50 71.55
N MET A 300 40.36 -64.02 71.59
CA MET A 300 40.04 -65.27 72.29
C MET A 300 40.78 -66.46 71.67
N ILE A 301 40.82 -66.56 70.34
CA ILE A 301 41.58 -67.61 69.65
C ILE A 301 43.07 -67.50 70.00
N ALA A 302 43.66 -66.32 69.98
CA ALA A 302 45.05 -66.11 70.39
C ALA A 302 45.29 -66.54 71.85
N THR A 303 44.33 -66.25 72.73
CA THR A 303 44.37 -66.69 74.14
C THR A 303 44.28 -68.21 74.25
N ALA A 304 43.37 -68.84 73.51
CA ALA A 304 43.24 -70.30 73.45
C ALA A 304 44.49 -70.96 72.88
N ILE A 305 45.11 -70.38 71.84
CA ILE A 305 46.40 -70.83 71.30
C ILE A 305 47.50 -70.72 72.36
N ASN A 306 47.55 -69.63 73.13
CA ASN A 306 48.51 -69.50 74.24
C ASN A 306 48.28 -70.57 75.32
N GLN A 307 47.03 -70.83 75.73
CA GLN A 307 46.73 -71.90 76.68
C GLN A 307 47.01 -73.29 76.13
N MET A 308 46.69 -73.55 74.86
CA MET A 308 47.04 -74.79 74.18
C MET A 308 48.54 -74.98 74.10
N THR A 309 49.31 -73.91 73.82
CA THR A 309 50.77 -73.96 73.80
C THR A 309 51.33 -74.28 75.18
N ALA A 310 50.75 -73.68 76.24
CA ALA A 310 51.10 -74.00 77.62
C ALA A 310 50.79 -75.48 77.96
N ALA A 311 49.61 -75.98 77.58
CA ALA A 311 49.23 -77.37 77.79
C ALA A 311 50.12 -78.34 77.00
N ILE A 312 50.49 -78.02 75.75
CA ILE A 312 51.45 -78.80 74.96
C ILE A 312 52.82 -78.81 75.64
N SER A 313 53.27 -77.67 76.16
CA SER A 313 54.52 -77.58 76.93
C SER A 313 54.48 -78.41 78.22
N GLU A 314 53.36 -78.40 78.93
CA GLU A 314 53.12 -79.22 80.12
C GLU A 314 53.09 -80.71 79.77
N VAL A 315 52.41 -81.11 78.70
CA VAL A 315 52.42 -82.49 78.17
C VAL A 315 53.83 -82.90 77.75
N ALA A 316 54.60 -82.04 77.09
CA ALA A 316 55.98 -82.31 76.74
C ALA A 316 56.86 -82.49 77.99
N THR A 317 56.64 -81.67 79.03
CA THR A 317 57.34 -81.77 80.31
C THR A 317 56.98 -83.06 81.06
N HIS A 318 55.70 -83.46 81.04
CA HIS A 318 55.24 -84.73 81.60
C HIS A 318 55.78 -85.92 80.81
N ALA A 319 55.80 -85.87 79.49
CA ALA A 319 56.40 -86.89 78.64
C ALA A 319 57.91 -87.02 78.91
N GLN A 320 58.62 -85.91 79.08
CA GLN A 320 60.03 -85.89 79.45
C GLN A 320 60.27 -86.45 80.85
N SER A 321 59.44 -86.09 81.83
CA SER A 321 59.49 -86.65 83.19
C SER A 321 59.15 -88.14 83.22
N ALA A 322 58.20 -88.59 82.41
CA ALA A 322 57.86 -90.00 82.26
C ALA A 322 59.02 -90.78 81.61
N SER A 323 59.65 -90.21 80.57
CA SER A 323 60.86 -90.77 79.96
C SER A 323 61.99 -90.88 80.98
N SER A 324 62.29 -89.81 81.74
CA SER A 324 63.35 -89.85 82.76
C SER A 324 63.04 -90.81 83.90
N SER A 325 61.76 -90.95 84.30
CA SER A 325 61.34 -91.94 85.29
C SER A 325 61.46 -93.37 84.75
N ALA A 326 61.16 -93.60 83.47
CA ALA A 326 61.39 -94.89 82.81
C ALA A 326 62.89 -95.20 82.70
N ASP A 327 63.73 -94.21 82.39
CA ASP A 327 65.19 -94.34 82.40
C ASP A 327 65.71 -94.66 83.81
N GLN A 328 65.23 -93.97 84.86
CA GLN A 328 65.56 -94.27 86.25
C GLN A 328 65.09 -95.66 86.71
N ALA A 329 63.91 -96.10 86.27
CA ALA A 329 63.43 -97.45 86.53
C ALA A 329 64.29 -98.51 85.83
N ASN A 330 64.84 -98.18 84.66
CA ASN A 330 65.81 -99.01 83.94
C ASN A 330 67.21 -98.99 84.61
N GLU A 331 67.57 -97.92 85.31
CA GLU A 331 68.80 -97.80 86.10
C GLU A 331 68.72 -98.43 87.50
N GLN A 332 67.54 -98.87 87.98
CA GLN A 332 67.46 -99.69 89.19
C GLN A 332 67.88 -101.14 88.88
N PRO A 333 68.97 -101.67 89.47
CA PRO A 333 69.36 -103.05 89.28
C PRO A 333 68.33 -103.95 89.98
N VAL A 334 67.65 -104.78 89.20
CA VAL A 334 66.86 -105.89 89.74
C VAL A 334 67.81 -106.76 90.56
N ARG A 335 67.61 -106.75 91.88
CA ARG A 335 68.28 -107.64 92.83
C ARG A 335 68.06 -109.10 92.41
N GLY A 336 69.15 -109.75 92.06
CA GLY A 336 69.36 -111.19 92.06
C GLY A 336 70.74 -111.46 92.61
#